data_AF-A0A2G5X4N1-F1
#
_entry.id   AF-A0A2G5X4N1-F1
#
_cell.length_a   1.000
_cell.length_b   1.000
_cell.length_c   1.000
_cell.angle_alpha   90.00
_cell.angle_beta   90.00
_cell.angle_gamma   90.00
#
_symmetry.space_group_name_H-M   'P 1'
#
loop_
_entity.id
_entity.type
_entity.pdbx_description
1 polymer ?
#
loop_
_entity_poly.entity_id
_entity_poly.type
_entity_poly.pdbx_seq_one_letter_code
_entity_poly.pdbx_strand_id
1 'polypeptide(L)'
;MKKITLFILSSCLLLGLFACSTQNKQAKNSDDQNTVGNNEQVNEEKNENDVRRIVWEQLSAKQKEWIDGTWMDGKVSKVTLNEYMITEIDDKSYEGKEVYLIDFPTKSKGSPNNVIIYADVNTFEYIGNGLLD
;
A
#
# COMPACT_ATOMS: atom_id res chain seq x y z
N MET A 1 36.81 24.12 23.93
CA MET A 1 36.59 25.55 24.28
C MET A 1 36.20 26.32 23.01
N LYS A 2 35.49 27.45 23.14
CA LYS A 2 34.60 28.12 22.14
C LYS A 2 33.21 27.43 22.12
N LYS A 3 32.18 27.93 22.82
CA LYS A 3 31.39 29.19 22.70
C LYS A 3 30.52 29.16 21.42
N ILE A 4 29.25 28.74 21.52
CA ILE A 4 28.03 29.53 21.83
C ILE A 4 27.56 30.36 20.64
N THR A 5 26.38 30.03 20.10
CA THR A 5 25.31 31.02 19.86
C THR A 5 23.93 30.39 20.10
N LEU A 6 23.18 31.01 21.02
CA LEU A 6 21.75 30.82 21.28
C LEU A 6 20.93 31.54 20.18
N PHE A 7 19.60 31.30 20.12
CA PHE A 7 18.49 32.06 19.47
C PHE A 7 17.63 31.16 18.54
N ILE A 8 16.28 31.21 18.50
CA ILE A 8 15.25 31.95 19.25
C ILE A 8 14.07 31.00 19.52
N LEU A 9 13.46 31.12 20.70
CA LEU A 9 12.19 30.47 21.04
C LEU A 9 11.04 31.22 20.34
N SER A 10 10.48 30.67 19.25
CA SER A 10 9.34 31.27 18.53
C SER A 10 8.05 30.49 18.77
N SER A 11 7.44 30.69 19.95
CA SER A 11 6.09 30.22 20.22
C SER A 11 5.07 31.20 19.67
N CYS A 12 4.52 30.92 18.48
CA CYS A 12 3.28 31.53 18.01
C CYS A 12 2.14 30.51 18.13
N LEU A 13 1.61 30.39 19.35
CA LEU A 13 0.46 29.56 19.68
C LEU A 13 -0.82 30.35 19.39
N LEU A 14 -1.50 30.06 18.28
CA LEU A 14 -2.86 30.52 18.03
C LEU A 14 -3.75 29.37 17.57
N LEU A 15 -4.70 29.03 18.44
CA LEU A 15 -5.67 27.97 18.28
C LEU A 15 -6.77 28.41 17.29
N GLY A 16 -6.76 27.85 16.08
CA GLY A 16 -7.84 27.99 15.10
C GLY A 16 -8.96 26.99 15.34
N LEU A 17 -9.72 27.13 16.44
CA LEU A 17 -10.92 26.31 16.68
C LEU A 17 -12.09 26.79 15.81
N PHE A 18 -12.22 26.24 14.60
CA PHE A 18 -13.47 26.34 13.83
C PHE A 18 -14.43 25.22 14.24
N ALA A 19 -15.32 25.54 15.17
CA ALA A 19 -16.45 24.69 15.52
C ALA A 19 -17.58 24.86 14.49
N CYS A 20 -17.85 23.82 13.70
CA CYS A 20 -19.05 23.71 12.88
C CYS A 20 -20.06 22.74 13.53
N SER A 21 -20.94 23.28 14.39
CA SER A 21 -22.33 22.82 14.43
C SER A 21 -23.06 23.40 13.20
N THR A 22 -24.17 22.91 12.63
CA THR A 22 -25.22 21.93 12.95
C THR A 22 -25.84 21.49 11.58
N GLN A 23 -26.70 20.46 11.37
CA GLN A 23 -27.52 19.63 12.25
C GLN A 23 -27.89 18.26 11.62
N ASN A 24 -27.98 17.24 12.48
CA ASN A 24 -28.75 15.99 12.40
C ASN A 24 -29.70 15.74 11.19
N LYS A 25 -29.48 14.64 10.45
CA LYS A 25 -30.53 13.86 9.77
C LYS A 25 -30.44 12.37 10.13
N GLN A 26 -31.03 12.02 11.26
CA GLN A 26 -31.28 10.63 11.66
C GLN A 26 -32.46 10.06 10.87
N ALA A 27 -32.17 9.22 9.88
CA ALA A 27 -33.12 8.24 9.34
C ALA A 27 -32.91 6.89 10.06
N LYS A 28 -33.97 6.10 10.23
CA LYS A 28 -34.05 5.03 11.24
C LYS A 28 -33.33 3.74 10.84
N ASN A 29 -32.83 3.03 11.85
CA ASN A 29 -32.37 1.64 11.77
C ASN A 29 -33.45 0.69 11.22
N SER A 30 -33.01 -0.39 10.59
CA SER A 30 -33.61 -1.73 10.64
C SER A 30 -32.48 -2.74 10.49
N ASP A 31 -32.60 -3.89 11.16
CA ASP A 31 -31.46 -4.63 11.68
C ASP A 31 -30.78 -5.61 10.71
N ASP A 32 -29.54 -5.98 11.09
CA ASP A 32 -28.77 -7.20 10.78
C ASP A 32 -29.00 -7.94 9.45
N GLN A 33 -27.94 -7.99 8.64
CA GLN A 33 -27.30 -9.30 8.45
C GLN A 33 -25.79 -9.20 8.14
N ASN A 34 -25.03 -10.04 8.83
CA ASN A 34 -23.59 -10.20 8.71
C ASN A 34 -23.20 -10.81 7.35
N THR A 35 -22.29 -10.19 6.60
CA THR A 35 -21.54 -10.85 5.53
C THR A 35 -20.13 -10.26 5.46
N VAL A 36 -19.15 -11.09 5.80
CA VAL A 36 -17.72 -10.78 5.59
C VAL A 36 -17.46 -10.71 4.09
N GLY A 37 -17.03 -9.54 3.63
CA GLY A 37 -16.69 -9.30 2.24
C GLY A 37 -15.94 -7.99 2.13
N ASN A 38 -14.62 -8.03 2.34
CA ASN A 38 -13.72 -6.91 2.07
C ASN A 38 -13.54 -6.72 0.56
N ASN A 39 -14.65 -6.48 -0.14
CA ASN A 39 -14.66 -5.93 -1.47
C ASN A 39 -14.53 -4.42 -1.33
N GLU A 40 -13.30 -3.94 -1.11
CA GLU A 40 -12.98 -2.56 -1.43
C GLU A 40 -13.16 -2.40 -2.94
N GLN A 41 -14.36 -1.98 -3.35
CA GLN A 41 -14.58 -1.44 -4.68
C GLN A 41 -13.68 -0.20 -4.81
N VAL A 42 -12.53 -0.40 -5.44
CA VAL A 42 -11.61 0.67 -5.80
C VAL A 42 -12.37 1.65 -6.69
N ASN A 43 -12.73 2.81 -6.14
CA ASN A 43 -13.19 3.93 -6.94
C ASN A 43 -12.08 4.28 -7.95
N GLU A 44 -12.39 4.18 -9.23
CA GLU A 44 -11.47 4.40 -10.34
C GLU A 44 -11.25 5.91 -10.59
N GLU A 45 -10.97 6.66 -9.52
CA GLU A 45 -10.37 7.98 -9.64
C GLU A 45 -8.92 7.81 -10.09
N LYS A 46 -8.45 8.71 -10.98
CA LYS A 46 -7.04 8.76 -11.40
C LYS A 46 -6.16 9.26 -10.25
N ASN A 47 -5.95 8.39 -9.26
CA ASN A 47 -5.15 8.70 -8.10
C ASN A 47 -3.66 8.64 -8.50
N GLU A 48 -3.00 9.79 -8.52
CA GLU A 48 -1.59 9.87 -8.90
C GLU A 48 -0.66 9.12 -7.93
N ASN A 49 -1.17 8.77 -6.75
CA ASN A 49 -0.47 8.03 -5.71
C ASN A 49 -0.91 6.55 -5.61
N ASP A 50 -1.47 5.96 -6.68
CA ASP A 50 -1.77 4.52 -6.71
C ASP A 50 -0.47 3.69 -6.63
N VAL A 51 -0.35 2.89 -5.56
CA VAL A 51 0.82 2.04 -5.29
C VAL A 51 1.11 1.08 -6.45
N ARG A 52 0.09 0.58 -7.15
CA ARG A 52 0.27 -0.31 -8.31
C ARG A 52 1.00 0.40 -9.43
N ARG A 53 0.63 1.64 -9.72
CA ARG A 53 1.26 2.48 -10.74
C ARG A 53 2.71 2.80 -10.38
N ILE A 54 2.96 3.18 -9.12
CA ILE A 54 4.30 3.58 -8.65
C ILE A 54 5.25 2.38 -8.60
N VAL A 55 4.79 1.22 -8.13
CA VAL A 55 5.57 -0.03 -8.14
C VAL A 55 5.76 -0.54 -9.56
N TRP A 56 4.73 -0.47 -10.42
CA TRP A 56 4.83 -0.85 -11.82
C TRP A 56 5.98 -0.13 -12.53
N GLU A 57 6.13 1.18 -12.37
CA GLU A 57 7.22 1.89 -13.04
C GLU A 57 8.62 1.41 -12.62
N GLN A 58 8.78 0.93 -11.39
CA GLN A 58 10.03 0.35 -10.87
C GLN A 58 10.33 -1.06 -11.41
N LEU A 59 9.34 -1.78 -11.97
CA LEU A 59 9.55 -3.14 -12.46
C LEU A 59 10.44 -3.17 -13.72
N SER A 60 11.28 -4.21 -13.78
CA SER A 60 12.10 -4.47 -14.98
C SER A 60 11.22 -4.75 -16.20
N ALA A 61 11.75 -4.46 -17.40
CA ALA A 61 11.07 -4.77 -18.66
C ALA A 61 10.68 -6.25 -18.76
N LYS A 62 11.50 -7.16 -18.22
CA LYS A 62 11.22 -8.61 -18.18
C LYS A 62 10.04 -8.94 -17.27
N GLN A 63 9.91 -8.33 -16.09
CA GLN A 63 8.72 -8.50 -15.23
C GLN A 63 7.46 -7.99 -15.94
N LYS A 64 7.52 -6.79 -16.52
CA LYS A 64 6.41 -6.19 -17.31
C LYS A 64 6.01 -7.06 -18.51
N GLU A 65 6.96 -7.72 -19.17
CA GLU A 65 6.70 -8.64 -20.28
C GLU A 65 5.96 -9.92 -19.84
N TRP A 66 6.19 -10.41 -18.62
CA TRP A 66 5.57 -11.65 -18.12
C TRP A 66 4.16 -11.46 -17.56
N ILE A 67 3.85 -10.26 -17.07
CA ILE A 67 2.51 -9.88 -16.59
C ILE A 67 1.52 -9.80 -17.76
N ASP A 68 0.29 -10.27 -17.55
CA ASP A 68 -0.80 -10.18 -18.52
C ASP A 68 -1.70 -8.98 -18.20
N GLY A 69 -1.43 -7.86 -18.87
CA GLY A 69 -2.14 -6.60 -18.66
C GLY A 69 -1.21 -5.44 -18.30
N THR A 70 -1.64 -4.64 -17.34
CA THR A 70 -1.06 -3.36 -16.94
C THR A 70 -0.98 -3.23 -15.42
N TRP A 71 -0.54 -2.07 -14.91
CA TRP A 71 -0.58 -1.76 -13.49
C TRP A 71 -2.00 -1.82 -12.89
N MET A 72 -3.06 -1.59 -13.68
CA MET A 72 -4.45 -1.58 -13.19
C MET A 72 -4.94 -2.97 -12.79
N ASP A 73 -4.38 -4.01 -13.40
CA ASP A 73 -4.79 -5.42 -13.26
C ASP A 73 -4.22 -6.07 -11.98
N GLY A 74 -3.34 -5.37 -11.26
CA GLY A 74 -2.82 -5.81 -9.97
C GLY A 74 -3.85 -5.69 -8.85
N LYS A 75 -3.97 -6.74 -8.03
CA LYS A 75 -4.76 -6.72 -6.79
C LYS A 75 -3.86 -6.34 -5.62
N VAL A 76 -4.23 -5.31 -4.86
CA VAL A 76 -3.46 -4.86 -3.69
C VAL A 76 -4.03 -5.46 -2.42
N SER A 77 -3.14 -5.93 -1.55
CA SER A 77 -3.42 -6.21 -0.14
C SER A 77 -2.22 -5.79 0.71
N LYS A 78 -2.32 -6.00 2.02
CA LYS A 78 -1.21 -5.79 2.97
C LYS A 78 -0.92 -7.09 3.71
N VAL A 79 0.36 -7.36 3.95
CA VAL A 79 0.81 -8.58 4.64
C VAL A 79 2.01 -8.25 5.54
N THR A 80 2.15 -8.97 6.66
CA THR A 80 3.39 -8.98 7.44
C THR A 80 4.32 -10.06 6.90
N LEU A 81 5.52 -9.69 6.45
CA LEU A 81 6.49 -10.66 5.95
C LEU A 81 7.08 -11.49 7.10
N ASN A 82 7.11 -12.81 6.91
CA ASN A 82 7.72 -13.76 7.85
C ASN A 82 9.00 -14.38 7.26
N GLU A 83 9.76 -15.11 8.09
CA GLU A 83 11.02 -15.80 7.72
C GLU A 83 10.94 -16.59 6.40
N TYR A 84 9.80 -17.25 6.13
CA TYR A 84 9.59 -18.01 4.90
C TYR A 84 9.34 -17.11 3.69
N MET A 85 8.49 -16.08 3.82
CA MET A 85 8.16 -15.16 2.72
C MET A 85 9.34 -14.28 2.28
N ILE A 86 10.27 -13.96 3.19
CA ILE A 86 11.47 -13.16 2.85
C ILE A 86 12.58 -13.97 2.17
N THR A 87 12.43 -15.28 1.96
CA THR A 87 13.51 -16.14 1.42
C THR A 87 14.06 -15.63 0.08
N GLU A 88 13.19 -15.23 -0.84
CA GLU A 88 13.51 -14.69 -2.18
C GLU A 88 13.72 -13.15 -2.22
N ILE A 89 13.66 -12.46 -1.07
CA ILE A 89 13.84 -11.01 -0.96
C ILE A 89 15.28 -10.70 -0.54
N ASP A 90 16.01 -9.82 -1.23
CA ASP A 90 17.40 -9.51 -0.87
C ASP A 90 17.52 -8.79 0.50
N ASP A 91 16.71 -7.76 0.75
CA ASP A 91 16.71 -7.07 2.04
C ASP A 91 15.89 -7.81 3.11
N LYS A 92 16.59 -8.62 3.90
CA LYS A 92 16.01 -9.33 5.06
C LYS A 92 15.55 -8.39 6.18
N SER A 93 15.86 -7.08 6.15
CA SER A 93 15.39 -6.13 7.16
C SER A 93 13.87 -5.98 7.20
N TYR A 94 13.15 -6.46 6.18
CA TYR A 94 11.69 -6.46 6.12
C TYR A 94 11.00 -7.60 6.88
N GLU A 95 11.75 -8.51 7.52
CA GLU A 95 11.15 -9.51 8.42
C GLU A 95 10.32 -8.83 9.54
N GLY A 96 9.09 -9.30 9.73
CA GLY A 96 8.16 -8.75 10.71
C GLY A 96 7.55 -7.39 10.35
N LYS A 97 7.86 -6.81 9.19
CA LYS A 97 7.25 -5.55 8.73
C LYS A 97 5.99 -5.79 7.90
N GLU A 98 5.04 -4.85 7.97
CA GLU A 98 3.92 -4.77 7.03
C GLU A 98 4.40 -4.20 5.70
N VAL A 99 4.05 -4.87 4.60
CA VAL A 99 4.32 -4.46 3.21
C VAL A 99 3.02 -4.48 2.40
N TYR A 100 2.99 -3.75 1.29
CA TYR A 100 2.01 -4.02 0.24
C TYR A 100 2.36 -5.33 -0.48
N LEU A 101 1.35 -6.14 -0.75
CA LEU A 101 1.39 -7.29 -1.64
C LEU A 101 0.55 -6.94 -2.87
N ILE A 102 1.18 -6.92 -4.04
CA ILE A 102 0.53 -6.69 -5.32
C ILE A 102 0.56 -7.98 -6.14
N ASP A 103 -0.62 -8.58 -6.32
CA ASP A 103 -0.84 -9.81 -7.08
C ASP A 103 -1.21 -9.47 -8.52
N PHE A 104 -0.31 -9.75 -9.47
CA PHE A 104 -0.52 -9.53 -10.90
C PHE A 104 -0.77 -10.85 -11.64
N PRO A 105 -1.76 -10.93 -12.55
CA PRO A 105 -1.89 -12.07 -13.45
C PRO A 105 -0.68 -12.17 -14.40
N THR A 106 -0.30 -13.37 -14.80
CA THR A 106 0.78 -13.59 -15.79
C THR A 106 0.22 -14.24 -17.05
N LYS A 107 1.02 -14.18 -18.13
CA LYS A 107 0.70 -14.87 -19.40
C LYS A 107 0.80 -16.39 -19.32
N SER A 108 1.17 -16.95 -18.17
CA SER A 108 1.22 -18.40 -17.92
C SER A 108 -0.19 -19.00 -17.92
N LYS A 109 -0.34 -20.16 -18.56
CA LYS A 109 -1.55 -21.00 -18.49
C LYS A 109 -1.41 -22.15 -17.48
N GLY A 110 -0.25 -22.30 -16.85
CA GLY A 110 0.01 -23.27 -15.78
C GLY A 110 -0.08 -22.64 -14.39
N SER A 111 -0.05 -23.46 -13.35
CA SER A 111 0.07 -22.98 -11.96
C SER A 111 1.56 -22.84 -11.58
N PRO A 112 1.96 -21.77 -10.87
CA PRO A 112 1.19 -20.56 -10.61
C PRO A 112 0.98 -19.72 -11.88
N ASN A 113 -0.17 -19.03 -11.95
CA ASN A 113 -0.56 -18.18 -13.08
C ASN A 113 -0.47 -16.68 -12.78
N ASN A 114 0.13 -16.31 -11.65
CA ASN A 114 0.28 -14.95 -11.16
C ASN A 114 1.74 -14.68 -10.73
N VAL A 115 2.05 -13.42 -10.41
CA VAL A 115 3.30 -13.00 -9.78
C VAL A 115 2.99 -12.06 -8.63
N ILE A 116 3.57 -12.34 -7.47
CA ILE A 116 3.45 -11.50 -6.28
C ILE A 116 4.63 -10.53 -6.24
N ILE A 117 4.34 -9.26 -5.96
CA ILE A 117 5.33 -8.20 -5.82
C ILE A 117 5.12 -7.51 -4.46
N TYR A 118 6.21 -7.34 -3.71
CA TYR A 118 6.19 -6.63 -2.44
C TYR A 118 6.71 -5.20 -2.58
N ALA A 119 6.09 -4.27 -1.85
CA ALA A 119 6.52 -2.87 -1.78
C ALA A 119 6.33 -2.26 -0.39
N ASP A 120 7.18 -1.29 -0.01
CA ASP A 120 7.09 -0.65 1.31
C ASP A 120 5.80 0.17 1.46
N VAL A 121 5.18 0.13 2.64
CA VAL A 121 3.90 0.80 2.88
C VAL A 121 3.97 2.32 2.94
N ASN A 122 5.15 2.91 3.10
CA ASN A 122 5.38 4.34 3.27
C ASN A 122 6.03 4.98 2.04
N THR A 123 6.99 4.29 1.41
CA THR A 123 7.75 4.81 0.26
C THR A 123 7.24 4.28 -1.09
N PHE A 124 6.45 3.20 -1.09
CA PHE A 124 6.06 2.43 -2.28
C PHE A 124 7.25 1.91 -3.11
N GLU A 125 8.42 1.79 -2.48
CA GLU A 125 9.62 1.22 -3.08
C GLU A 125 9.45 -0.29 -3.28
N TYR A 126 9.84 -0.80 -4.46
CA TYR A 126 9.86 -2.23 -4.76
C TYR A 126 10.86 -2.95 -3.85
N ILE A 127 10.36 -3.96 -3.12
CA ILE A 127 11.16 -4.76 -2.18
C ILE A 127 11.66 -6.05 -2.84
N GLY A 128 10.81 -6.72 -3.62
CA GLY A 128 11.11 -8.04 -4.18
C GLY A 128 9.88 -8.72 -4.77
N ASN A 129 10.09 -9.90 -5.36
CA ASN A 129 8.99 -10.80 -5.74
C ASN A 129 8.65 -11.71 -4.55
N GLY A 130 7.38 -12.10 -4.41
CA GLY A 130 6.94 -13.07 -3.42
C GLY A 130 6.96 -14.50 -3.93
N LEU A 131 7.01 -15.45 -2.98
CA LEU A 131 6.73 -16.86 -3.24
C LEU A 131 5.28 -17.05 -3.71
N LEU A 132 5.10 -18.03 -4.59
CA LEU A 132 3.81 -18.46 -5.12
C LEU A 132 3.53 -19.88 -4.59
N ASP A 133 2.26 -20.17 -4.29
CA ASP A 133 1.76 -21.48 -3.85
C ASP A 133 1.36 -22.35 -5.07
#